data_AF-A0A9D1XDW3-F1
#
_entry.id   AF-A0A9D1XDW3-F1
#
_cell.length_a   1.000
_cell.length_b   1.000
_cell.length_c   1.000
_cell.angle_alpha   90.00
_cell.angle_beta   90.00
_cell.angle_gamma   90.00
#
_symmetry.space_group_name_H-M   'P 1'
#
loop_
_entity.id
_entity.type
_entity.pdbx_description
1 polymer ?
#
loop_
_entity_poly.entity_id
_entity_poly.type
_entity_poly.pdbx_seq_one_letter_code
_entity_poly.pdbx_strand_id
1 'polypeptide(L)'
;MFKNERRMNMNPYSRSEKGYDRQLAASYIIYMMCGSLFRESVCTNPCEERHLYLHYVGMPLQKQYEMEEEVLKLLEPMEEELRRRLGELKCEVHFQMTGTTYQILFETGGFETVTGNVDDNGKLWIDF
;
A
#
# COMPACT_ATOMS: atom_id res chain seq x y z
N MET A 1 27.11 44.58 -2.32
CA MET A 1 26.35 44.00 -3.44
C MET A 1 26.14 42.52 -3.11
N PHE A 2 25.01 42.18 -2.50
CA PHE A 2 24.72 40.82 -2.02
C PHE A 2 24.03 40.03 -3.14
N LYS A 3 24.67 38.98 -3.65
CA LYS A 3 24.00 37.93 -4.42
C LYS A 3 23.98 36.68 -3.55
N ASN A 4 22.88 36.51 -2.82
CA ASN A 4 22.56 35.25 -2.16
C ASN A 4 21.69 34.47 -3.15
N GLU A 5 22.29 33.52 -3.86
CA GLU A 5 21.60 32.65 -4.80
C GLU A 5 20.64 31.75 -4.01
N ARG A 6 19.35 32.07 -4.11
CA ARG A 6 18.25 31.26 -3.60
C ARG A 6 18.36 29.87 -4.24
N ARG A 7 18.79 28.89 -3.43
CA ARG A 7 18.49 27.47 -3.63
C ARG A 7 17.01 27.37 -3.99
N MET A 8 16.72 26.94 -5.22
CA MET A 8 15.38 26.51 -5.58
C MET A 8 15.06 25.30 -4.71
N ASN A 9 14.20 25.47 -3.72
CA ASN A 9 13.56 24.36 -3.03
C ASN A 9 12.76 23.60 -4.09
N MET A 10 13.32 22.48 -4.54
CA MET A 10 12.61 21.50 -5.33
C MET A 10 11.49 20.97 -4.45
N ASN A 11 10.25 21.31 -4.81
CA ASN A 11 9.05 20.84 -4.13
C ASN A 11 9.00 19.31 -4.25
N PRO A 12 8.94 18.53 -3.15
CA PRO A 12 8.93 17.06 -3.21
C PRO A 12 7.71 16.47 -3.94
N TYR A 13 6.70 17.28 -4.28
CA TYR A 13 5.57 16.87 -5.14
C TYR A 13 5.93 16.77 -6.64
N SER A 14 7.16 16.34 -6.96
CA SER A 14 7.55 16.21 -8.36
C SER A 14 6.89 14.97 -8.96
N ARG A 15 5.95 15.23 -9.89
CA ARG A 15 5.50 14.35 -10.99
C ARG A 15 4.34 13.39 -10.70
N SER A 16 3.19 13.96 -10.32
CA SER A 16 1.88 13.35 -10.65
C SER A 16 1.73 13.25 -12.17
N GLU A 17 1.92 12.07 -12.74
CA GLU A 17 1.34 11.75 -14.05
C GLU A 17 -0.19 11.77 -13.91
N LYS A 18 -0.78 12.96 -14.08
CA LYS A 18 -2.22 13.25 -14.21
C LYS A 18 -3.17 12.37 -13.37
N GLY A 19 -3.53 12.87 -12.17
CA GLY A 19 -4.80 12.58 -11.52
C GLY A 19 -4.76 11.63 -10.32
N TYR A 20 -3.67 10.89 -10.10
CA TYR A 20 -3.52 10.02 -8.94
C TYR A 20 -2.07 10.00 -8.41
N ASP A 21 -1.92 9.51 -7.18
CA ASP A 21 -0.64 9.27 -6.53
C ASP A 21 -0.36 7.77 -6.63
N ARG A 22 0.80 7.40 -7.17
CA ARG A 22 1.12 6.00 -7.44
C ARG A 22 1.35 5.21 -6.16
N GLN A 23 1.99 5.80 -5.15
CA GLN A 23 2.25 5.13 -3.87
C GLN A 23 0.91 4.81 -3.20
N LEU A 24 0.03 5.80 -3.08
CA LEU A 24 -1.28 5.63 -2.43
C LEU A 24 -2.18 4.64 -3.18
N ALA A 25 -2.18 4.69 -4.51
CA ALA A 25 -2.96 3.76 -5.31
C ALA A 25 -2.43 2.32 -5.20
N ALA A 26 -1.11 2.12 -5.18
CA ALA A 26 -0.50 0.82 -4.93
C ALA A 26 -0.81 0.30 -3.52
N SER A 27 -0.78 1.18 -2.50
CA SER A 27 -1.14 0.83 -1.13
C SER A 27 -2.58 0.35 -1.03
N TYR A 28 -3.50 0.95 -1.79
CA TYR A 28 -4.89 0.47 -1.85
C TYR A 28 -5.01 -0.93 -2.47
N ILE A 29 -4.24 -1.24 -3.50
CA ILE A 29 -4.24 -2.57 -4.13
C ILE A 29 -3.74 -3.62 -3.13
N ILE A 30 -2.64 -3.34 -2.42
CA ILE A 30 -2.15 -4.23 -1.37
C ILE A 30 -3.19 -4.42 -0.27
N TYR A 31 -3.83 -3.33 0.17
CA TYR A 31 -4.91 -3.38 1.15
C TYR A 31 -6.01 -4.38 0.75
N MET A 32 -6.54 -4.24 -0.47
CA MET A 32 -7.61 -5.13 -0.96
C MET A 32 -7.15 -6.59 -1.05
N MET A 33 -5.98 -6.81 -1.65
CA MET A 33 -5.52 -8.16 -1.97
C MET A 33 -5.03 -8.91 -0.73
N CYS A 34 -4.18 -8.29 0.10
CA CYS A 34 -3.75 -8.92 1.35
C CYS A 34 -4.90 -9.00 2.36
N GLY A 35 -5.82 -8.03 2.38
CA GLY A 35 -7.02 -8.08 3.22
C GLY A 35 -7.93 -9.27 2.89
N SER A 36 -7.91 -9.76 1.65
CA SER A 36 -8.66 -10.95 1.24
C SER A 36 -8.04 -12.28 1.67
N LEU A 37 -6.82 -12.27 2.25
CA LEU A 37 -6.20 -13.47 2.81
C LEU A 37 -6.86 -13.89 4.12
N PHE A 38 -7.50 -12.96 4.82
CA PHE A 38 -8.08 -13.16 6.14
C PHE A 38 -9.56 -13.52 6.05
N ARG A 39 -10.08 -14.16 7.12
CA ARG A 39 -11.52 -14.43 7.25
C ARG A 39 -12.34 -13.15 7.25
N GLU A 40 -11.82 -12.13 7.93
CA GLU A 40 -12.44 -10.81 8.07
C GLU A 40 -11.34 -9.78 8.32
N SER A 41 -11.40 -8.66 7.59
CA SER A 41 -10.47 -7.55 7.70
C SER A 41 -11.22 -6.27 8.06
N VAL A 42 -10.81 -5.61 9.15
CA VAL A 42 -11.47 -4.39 9.64
C VAL A 42 -10.49 -3.22 9.57
N CYS A 43 -10.76 -2.25 8.72
CA CYS A 43 -9.97 -1.01 8.64
C CYS A 43 -10.24 -0.13 9.86
N THR A 44 -9.18 0.28 10.56
CA THR A 44 -9.23 1.12 11.76
C THR A 44 -9.18 2.62 11.46
N ASN A 45 -8.77 3.00 10.24
CA ASN A 45 -8.69 4.38 9.77
C ASN A 45 -9.44 4.58 8.42
N PRO A 46 -10.78 4.48 8.42
CA PRO A 46 -11.60 4.47 7.19
C PRO A 46 -11.51 5.76 6.35
N CYS A 47 -11.13 6.89 6.95
CA CYS A 47 -10.85 8.11 6.19
C CYS A 47 -9.66 7.95 5.25
N GLU A 48 -8.62 7.25 5.71
CA GLU A 48 -7.40 7.00 4.95
C GLU A 48 -7.64 5.94 3.89
N GLU A 49 -8.38 4.87 4.21
CA GLU A 49 -8.86 3.89 3.22
C GLU A 49 -9.56 4.59 2.03
N ARG A 50 -10.48 5.51 2.33
CA ARG A 50 -11.18 6.26 1.29
C ARG A 50 -10.23 7.17 0.50
N HIS A 51 -9.23 7.74 1.15
CA HIS A 51 -8.22 8.55 0.48
C HIS A 51 -7.41 7.70 -0.53
N LEU A 52 -6.93 6.53 -0.11
CA LEU A 52 -6.23 5.57 -0.96
C LEU A 52 -7.11 5.10 -2.13
N TYR A 53 -8.39 4.80 -1.88
CA TYR A 53 -9.36 4.42 -2.90
C TYR A 53 -9.48 5.47 -4.02
N LEU A 54 -9.50 6.77 -3.67
CA LEU A 54 -9.60 7.85 -4.66
C LEU A 54 -8.40 7.86 -5.63
N HIS A 55 -7.21 7.50 -5.15
CA HIS A 55 -6.04 7.37 -6.00
C HIS A 55 -6.08 6.11 -6.87
N TYR A 56 -6.56 4.99 -6.32
CA TYR A 56 -6.80 3.78 -7.09
C TYR A 56 -7.76 4.01 -8.26
N VAL A 57 -8.94 4.60 -8.03
CA VAL A 57 -9.91 4.86 -9.11
C VAL A 57 -9.43 5.89 -10.14
N GLY A 58 -8.49 6.75 -9.75
CA GLY A 58 -7.82 7.68 -10.67
C GLY A 58 -6.77 7.02 -11.56
N MET A 59 -6.35 5.78 -11.26
CA MET A 59 -5.37 5.04 -12.04
C MET A 59 -5.96 4.52 -13.36
N PRO A 60 -5.23 4.58 -14.49
CA PRO A 60 -5.63 3.91 -15.72
C PRO A 60 -5.83 2.40 -15.49
N LEU A 61 -6.95 1.86 -15.99
CA LEU A 61 -7.33 0.45 -15.77
C LEU A 61 -6.22 -0.56 -16.12
N GLN A 62 -5.50 -0.33 -17.23
CA GLN A 62 -4.38 -1.19 -17.61
C GLN A 62 -3.26 -1.22 -16.55
N LYS A 63 -2.96 -0.06 -15.94
CA LYS A 63 -1.97 0.03 -14.85
C LYS A 63 -2.47 -0.60 -13.55
N GLN A 64 -3.79 -0.56 -13.29
CA GLN A 64 -4.39 -1.27 -12.15
C GLN A 64 -4.16 -2.77 -12.29
N TYR A 65 -4.47 -3.35 -13.45
CA TYR A 65 -4.27 -4.79 -13.69
C TYR A 65 -2.80 -5.21 -13.59
N GLU A 66 -1.89 -4.42 -14.16
CA GLU A 66 -0.44 -4.70 -14.08
C GLU A 66 0.04 -4.75 -12.61
N MET A 67 -0.46 -3.84 -11.78
CA MET A 67 -0.07 -3.75 -10.38
C MET A 67 -0.77 -4.80 -9.49
N GLU A 68 -2.03 -5.13 -9.78
CA GLU A 68 -2.74 -6.26 -9.17
C GLU A 68 -2.01 -7.58 -9.47
N GLU A 69 -1.54 -7.78 -10.71
CA GLU A 69 -0.74 -8.94 -11.10
C GLU A 69 0.63 -8.97 -10.39
N GLU A 70 1.26 -7.81 -10.17
CA GLU A 70 2.50 -7.72 -9.38
C GLU A 70 2.29 -8.17 -7.93
N VAL A 71 1.19 -7.75 -7.29
CA VAL A 71 0.85 -8.20 -5.94
C VAL A 71 0.52 -9.69 -5.91
N LEU A 72 -0.19 -10.24 -6.91
CA LEU A 72 -0.39 -11.69 -6.99
C LEU A 72 0.94 -12.46 -7.01
N LYS A 73 1.90 -12.01 -7.82
CA LYS A 73 3.25 -12.62 -7.90
C LYS A 73 4.01 -12.56 -6.59
N LEU A 74 3.80 -11.53 -5.77
CA LEU A 74 4.38 -11.47 -4.42
C LEU A 74 3.71 -12.43 -3.44
N LEU A 75 2.43 -12.71 -3.63
CA LEU A 75 1.67 -13.64 -2.79
C LEU A 75 1.84 -15.11 -3.22
N GLU A 76 2.22 -15.37 -4.47
CA GLU A 76 2.40 -16.74 -5.01
C GLU A 76 3.37 -17.63 -4.19
N PRO A 77 4.52 -17.15 -3.69
CA PRO A 77 5.44 -17.96 -2.91
C PRO A 77 4.96 -18.25 -1.47
N MET A 78 3.82 -17.71 -1.04
CA MET A 78 3.30 -17.90 0.30
C MET A 78 3.02 -19.38 0.58
N GLU A 79 3.50 -19.87 1.72
CA GLU A 79 3.27 -21.25 2.13
C GLU A 79 1.77 -21.53 2.33
N GLU A 80 1.29 -22.66 1.80
CA GLU A 80 -0.12 -23.05 1.91
C GLU A 80 -0.60 -23.18 3.37
N GLU A 81 0.29 -23.58 4.29
CA GLU A 81 -0.05 -23.61 5.72
C GLU A 81 -0.26 -22.21 6.29
N LEU A 82 0.61 -21.25 5.98
CA LEU A 82 0.43 -19.86 6.36
C LEU A 82 -0.87 -19.30 5.77
N ARG A 83 -1.12 -19.52 4.48
CA ARG A 83 -2.35 -19.11 3.80
C ARG A 83 -3.61 -19.63 4.51
N ARG A 84 -3.61 -20.92 4.87
CA ARG A 84 -4.72 -21.53 5.61
C ARG A 84 -4.93 -20.86 6.98
N ARG A 85 -3.84 -20.62 7.73
CA ARG A 85 -3.91 -19.97 9.05
C ARG A 85 -4.47 -18.55 8.93
N LEU A 86 -3.98 -17.74 7.99
CA LEU A 86 -4.50 -16.39 7.75
C LEU A 86 -6.01 -16.41 7.45
N GLY A 87 -6.48 -17.37 6.64
CA GLY A 87 -7.89 -17.53 6.28
C GLY A 87 -8.83 -17.88 7.45
N GLU A 88 -8.32 -18.23 8.62
CA GLU A 88 -9.11 -18.47 9.84
C GLU A 88 -9.15 -17.24 10.77
N LEU A 89 -8.19 -16.32 10.59
CA LEU A 89 -7.98 -15.16 11.45
C LEU A 89 -8.84 -13.97 11.05
N LYS A 90 -9.20 -13.16 12.04
CA LYS A 90 -9.65 -11.79 11.81
C LYS A 90 -8.44 -10.87 11.92
N CYS A 91 -8.38 -9.82 11.11
CA CYS A 91 -7.34 -8.81 11.25
C CYS A 91 -7.92 -7.40 11.34
N GLU A 92 -7.20 -6.56 12.08
CA GLU A 92 -7.34 -5.12 12.04
C GLU A 92 -6.30 -4.57 11.06
N VAL A 93 -6.74 -3.67 10.19
CA VAL A 93 -5.87 -3.04 9.21
C VAL A 93 -5.68 -1.58 9.59
N HIS A 94 -4.44 -1.13 9.55
CA HIS A 94 -4.11 0.28 9.69
C HIS A 94 -3.04 0.70 8.69
N PHE A 95 -3.03 2.00 8.37
CA PHE A 95 -2.10 2.59 7.43
C PHE A 95 -1.19 3.58 8.14
N GLN A 96 0.10 3.59 7.81
CA GLN A 96 1.03 4.57 8.34
C GLN A 96 2.12 4.93 7.34
N MET A 97 2.65 6.15 7.47
CA MET A 97 3.83 6.59 6.75
C MET A 97 5.06 6.44 7.64
N THR A 98 6.02 5.62 7.21
CA THR A 98 7.30 5.40 7.90
C THR A 98 8.44 5.89 7.01
N GLY A 99 8.90 7.12 7.26
CA GLY A 99 9.86 7.79 6.38
C GLY A 99 9.22 8.12 5.04
N THR A 100 9.70 7.49 3.96
CA THR A 100 9.15 7.59 2.60
C THR A 100 8.32 6.37 2.20
N THR A 101 8.17 5.39 3.10
CA THR A 101 7.44 4.15 2.84
C THR A 101 6.05 4.22 3.43
N TYR A 102 5.04 3.95 2.61
CA TYR A 102 3.67 3.77 3.03
C TYR A 102 3.45 2.31 3.43
N GLN A 103 3.05 2.07 4.68
CA GLN A 103 2.86 0.74 5.24
C GLN A 103 1.38 0.43 5.45
N ILE A 104 1.01 -0.80 5.16
CA ILE A 104 -0.31 -1.40 5.37
C ILE A 104 -0.11 -2.56 6.33
N LEU A 105 -0.56 -2.39 7.55
CA LEU A 105 -0.32 -3.33 8.64
C LEU A 105 -1.58 -4.14 8.90
N PHE A 106 -1.49 -5.46 8.73
CA PHE A 106 -2.55 -6.41 9.00
C PHE A 106 -2.25 -7.13 10.32
N GLU A 107 -2.87 -6.66 11.40
CA GLU A 107 -2.62 -7.15 12.75
C GLU A 107 -3.70 -8.15 13.16
N THR A 108 -3.28 -9.33 13.61
CA THR A 108 -4.21 -10.38 14.05
C THR A 108 -4.32 -10.50 15.58
N GLY A 109 -3.84 -9.50 16.33
CA GLY A 109 -3.81 -9.56 17.80
C GLY A 109 -2.73 -10.49 18.36
N GLY A 110 -1.63 -10.68 17.62
CA GLY A 110 -0.42 -11.37 18.08
C GLY A 110 -0.20 -12.79 17.54
N PHE A 111 -0.98 -13.26 16.58
CA PHE A 111 -0.77 -14.58 15.95
C PHE A 111 0.17 -14.49 14.74
N GLU A 112 -0.26 -13.78 13.71
CA GLU A 112 0.48 -13.52 12.46
C GLU A 112 0.47 -12.02 12.16
N THR A 113 1.48 -11.53 11.44
CA THR A 113 1.53 -10.14 10.98
C THR A 113 1.86 -10.12 9.51
N VAL A 114 0.98 -9.54 8.69
CA VAL A 114 1.30 -9.24 7.29
C VAL A 114 1.55 -7.75 7.19
N THR A 115 2.66 -7.35 6.56
CA THR A 115 2.99 -5.95 6.30
C THR A 115 3.15 -5.73 4.82
N GLY A 116 2.23 -4.97 4.25
CA GLY A 116 2.38 -4.39 2.92
C GLY A 116 3.23 -3.13 2.98
N ASN A 117 4.16 -2.97 2.04
CA ASN A 117 5.00 -1.78 1.98
C ASN A 117 5.05 -1.24 0.55
N VAL A 118 5.01 0.09 0.42
CA VAL A 118 5.11 0.79 -0.86
C VAL A 118 6.05 1.98 -0.72
N ASP A 119 7.10 2.04 -1.55
CA ASP A 119 7.98 3.21 -1.59
C ASP A 119 7.36 4.40 -2.36
N ASP A 120 8.05 5.53 -2.35
CA ASP A 120 7.61 6.78 -3.02
C ASP A 120 7.57 6.68 -4.55
N ASN A 121 8.14 5.62 -5.13
CA ASN A 121 8.07 5.31 -6.56
C ASN A 121 6.95 4.31 -6.90
N GLY A 122 6.21 3.83 -5.89
CA GLY A 122 5.17 2.83 -6.05
C GLY A 122 5.70 1.41 -6.24
N LYS A 123 6.95 1.12 -5.83
CA LYS A 123 7.47 -0.23 -5.74
C LYS A 123 6.94 -0.89 -4.47
N LEU A 124 6.48 -2.13 -4.59
CA LEU A 124 5.80 -2.86 -3.52
C LEU A 124 6.56 -4.11 -3.06
N TRP A 125 6.43 -4.44 -1.78
CA TRP A 125 6.85 -5.72 -1.18
C TRP A 125 5.95 -6.07 0.02
N ILE A 126 5.89 -7.36 0.36
CA ILE A 126 5.04 -7.89 1.42
C ILE A 126 5.90 -8.73 2.35
N ASP A 127 5.82 -8.44 3.64
CA ASP A 127 6.47 -9.19 4.72
C ASP A 127 5.39 -10.03 5.45
N PHE A 128 5.71 -11.28 5.77
CA PHE A 128 4.85 -12.25 6.47
C PHE A 128 5.48 -12.69 7.79
#